data_AF-A0AAV8ZNL2-F1
#
_entry.id   AF-A0AAV8ZNL2-F1
#
_cell.length_a   1.000
_cell.length_b   1.000
_cell.length_c   1.000
_cell.angle_alpha   90.00
_cell.angle_beta   90.00
_cell.angle_gamma   90.00
#
_symmetry.space_group_name_H-M   'P 1'
#
loop_
_entity.id
_entity.type
_entity.pdbx_description
1 polymer ?
#
loop_
_entity_poly.entity_id
_entity_poly.type
_entity_poly.pdbx_seq_one_letter_code
_entity_poly.pdbx_strand_id
1 'polypeptide(L)'
;MQNKFNSRKLYFQSKLKPIPITLEIEPGFMAVGQYHLAAGMNNRVWFYDLTKPQPGADDAPLKLKERQYLGAVTSIRLNPEYASVLFEGRLQLHMVRNGLIDYVKNNEYFV
;
A
#
# COMPACT_ATOMS: atom_id res chain seq x y z
N MET A 1 -49.46 17.44 20.36
CA MET A 1 -48.54 17.40 21.51
C MET A 1 -47.14 17.11 20.98
N GLN A 2 -46.30 18.16 20.83
CA GLN A 2 -44.89 18.05 20.40
C GLN A 2 -44.12 17.05 21.26
N ASN A 3 -43.23 16.25 20.66
CA ASN A 3 -42.13 15.66 21.40
C ASN A 3 -40.80 15.74 20.62
N LYS A 4 -40.06 16.80 20.99
CA LYS A 4 -38.61 16.92 21.18
C LYS A 4 -37.67 16.26 20.18
N PHE A 5 -37.00 17.13 19.41
CA PHE A 5 -35.62 16.95 18.95
C PHE A 5 -34.73 16.38 20.06
N ASN A 6 -33.97 15.31 19.77
CA ASN A 6 -32.76 15.00 20.49
C ASN A 6 -31.63 14.70 19.50
N SER A 7 -30.60 15.52 19.64
CA SER A 7 -29.40 15.64 18.83
C SER A 7 -28.58 14.35 18.82
N ARG A 8 -28.50 13.69 17.66
CA ARG A 8 -27.47 12.67 17.41
C ARG A 8 -26.13 13.39 17.17
N LYS A 9 -25.40 13.66 18.25
CA LYS A 9 -23.95 13.84 18.19
C LYS A 9 -23.36 12.54 17.63
N LEU A 10 -22.97 12.57 16.36
CA LEU A 10 -22.20 11.50 15.72
C LEU A 10 -20.77 11.55 16.28
N TYR A 11 -20.57 10.89 17.41
CA TYR A 11 -19.23 10.64 17.96
C TYR A 11 -18.55 9.54 17.13
N PHE A 12 -17.94 9.91 16.01
CA PHE A 12 -16.88 9.10 15.40
C PHE A 12 -15.53 9.75 15.70
N GLN A 13 -15.10 9.64 16.96
CA GLN A 13 -13.71 9.83 17.35
C GLN A 13 -13.22 8.55 18.03
N SER A 14 -13.29 7.43 17.31
CA SER A 14 -12.40 6.32 17.62
C SER A 14 -10.98 6.84 17.45
N LYS A 15 -10.17 6.81 18.53
CA LYS A 15 -8.75 7.20 18.45
C LYS A 15 -8.09 6.42 17.30
N LEU A 16 -7.65 7.14 16.27
CA LEU A 16 -6.90 6.54 15.17
C LEU A 16 -5.56 6.04 15.72
N LYS A 17 -5.26 4.75 15.58
CA LYS A 17 -3.94 4.19 15.88
C LYS A 17 -3.05 4.39 14.64
N PRO A 18 -1.93 5.11 14.74
CA PRO A 18 -0.98 5.19 13.64
C PRO A 18 -0.42 3.81 13.30
N ILE A 19 -0.21 3.53 12.02
CA ILE A 19 0.42 2.31 11.53
C ILE A 19 1.87 2.66 11.17
N PRO A 20 2.87 2.23 11.95
CA PRO A 20 4.27 2.51 11.63
C PRO A 20 4.72 1.69 10.42
N ILE A 21 5.44 2.33 9.49
CA ILE A 21 5.98 1.68 8.30
C ILE A 21 7.43 2.09 8.18
N THR A 22 8.31 1.13 8.43
CA THR A 22 9.76 1.32 8.31
C THR A 22 10.17 1.20 6.86
N LEU A 23 10.81 2.26 6.35
CA LEU A 23 11.39 2.32 5.03
C LEU A 23 12.91 2.37 5.14
N GLU A 24 13.61 1.73 4.21
CA GLU A 24 15.08 1.75 4.15
C GLU A 24 15.60 3.12 3.71
N ILE A 25 14.80 3.87 2.95
CA ILE A 25 15.13 5.17 2.38
C ILE A 25 13.94 6.11 2.60
N GLU A 26 14.21 7.39 2.87
CA GLU A 26 13.18 8.43 2.93
C GLU A 26 12.41 8.48 1.59
N PRO A 27 11.08 8.39 1.58
CA PRO A 27 10.30 8.36 0.35
C PRO A 27 10.18 9.76 -0.27
N GLY A 28 10.38 9.86 -1.58
CA GLY A 28 10.12 11.09 -2.34
C GLY A 28 8.64 11.22 -2.74
N PHE A 29 7.90 10.11 -2.76
CA PHE A 29 6.47 10.08 -3.03
C PHE A 29 5.80 8.88 -2.35
N MET A 30 4.48 9.00 -2.16
CA MET A 30 3.64 7.93 -1.63
C MET A 30 2.26 7.92 -2.30
N ALA A 31 1.63 6.75 -2.33
CA ALA A 31 0.23 6.58 -2.67
C ALA A 31 -0.44 5.59 -1.72
N VAL A 32 -1.63 5.95 -1.24
CA VAL A 32 -2.45 5.13 -0.35
C VAL A 32 -3.69 4.69 -1.12
N GLY A 33 -3.89 3.37 -1.21
CA GLY A 33 -5.11 2.74 -1.68
C GLY A 33 -5.94 2.22 -0.51
N GLN A 34 -7.04 1.51 -0.82
CA GLN A 34 -7.93 0.96 0.20
C GLN A 34 -7.25 -0.08 1.11
N TYR A 35 -6.34 -0.87 0.55
CA TYR A 35 -5.64 -1.96 1.26
C TYR A 35 -4.12 -1.88 1.16
N HIS A 36 -3.60 -0.94 0.38
CA HIS A 36 -2.19 -0.93 0.01
C HIS A 36 -1.58 0.43 0.21
N LEU A 37 -0.31 0.43 0.61
CA LEU A 37 0.56 1.60 0.51
C LEU A 37 1.63 1.32 -0.55
N ALA A 38 1.93 2.32 -1.37
CA ALA A 38 3.14 2.39 -2.14
C ALA A 38 3.96 3.60 -1.65
N ALA A 39 5.21 3.36 -1.29
CA ALA A 39 6.17 4.41 -0.98
C ALA A 39 7.37 4.24 -1.90
N GLY A 40 7.94 5.33 -2.39
CA GLY A 40 9.04 5.22 -3.34
C GLY A 40 9.95 6.42 -3.41
N MET A 41 11.11 6.20 -4.00
CA MET A 41 12.14 7.20 -4.24
C MET A 41 12.72 6.96 -5.64
N ASN A 42 12.73 8.02 -6.46
CA ASN A 42 13.15 7.98 -7.87
C ASN A 42 12.41 6.90 -8.68
N ASN A 43 13.05 5.79 -9.02
CA ASN A 43 12.45 4.70 -9.79
C ASN A 43 12.16 3.44 -8.96
N ARG A 44 12.41 3.46 -7.64
CA ARG A 44 12.15 2.33 -6.73
C ARG A 44 10.90 2.57 -5.91
N VAL A 45 10.04 1.55 -5.81
CA VAL A 45 8.78 1.59 -5.06
C VAL A 45 8.62 0.31 -4.25
N TRP A 46 8.30 0.47 -2.98
CA TRP A 46 7.93 -0.59 -2.06
C TRP A 46 6.41 -0.61 -1.88
N PHE A 47 5.81 -1.79 -2.05
CA PHE A 47 4.38 -2.01 -1.85
C PHE A 47 4.15 -2.75 -0.53
N TYR A 48 3.16 -2.30 0.22
CA TYR A 48 2.76 -2.87 1.51
C TYR A 48 1.28 -3.22 1.50
N ASP A 49 0.92 -4.32 2.16
CA ASP A 49 -0.46 -4.70 2.45
C ASP A 49 -0.82 -4.26 3.86
N LEU A 50 -1.72 -3.28 3.95
CA LEU A 50 -2.14 -2.67 5.21
C LEU A 50 -3.09 -3.58 6.02
N THR A 51 -3.57 -4.69 5.43
CA THR A 51 -4.51 -5.60 6.09
C THR A 51 -3.85 -6.83 6.70
N LYS A 52 -2.54 -7.01 6.49
CA LYS A 52 -1.80 -8.19 6.95
C LYS A 52 -0.59 -7.76 7.76
N PRO A 53 -0.32 -8.39 8.91
CA PRO A 53 0.90 -8.12 9.67
C PRO A 53 2.11 -8.74 8.97
N GLN A 54 3.26 -8.09 9.10
CA GLN A 54 4.55 -8.62 8.70
C GLN A 54 4.96 -9.76 9.65
N PRO A 55 5.29 -10.97 9.14
CA PRO A 55 5.82 -12.03 9.99
C PRO A 55 7.08 -11.58 10.74
N GLY A 56 7.11 -11.77 12.05
CA GLY A 56 8.25 -11.43 12.90
C GLY A 56 8.36 -9.95 13.31
N ALA A 57 7.37 -9.11 12.98
CA ALA A 57 7.30 -7.73 13.44
C ALA A 57 5.89 -7.39 13.95
N ASP A 58 5.79 -7.02 15.22
CA ASP A 58 4.52 -6.59 15.81
C ASP A 58 4.09 -5.24 15.19
N ASP A 59 2.81 -5.13 14.83
CA ASP A 59 2.16 -3.91 14.34
C ASP A 59 2.68 -3.30 13.01
N ALA A 60 3.54 -4.00 12.26
CA ALA A 60 4.00 -3.55 10.93
C ALA A 60 3.19 -4.16 9.78
N PRO A 61 2.81 -3.39 8.74
CA PRO A 61 2.20 -3.93 7.51
C PRO A 61 3.12 -4.89 6.75
N LEU A 62 2.54 -5.90 6.12
CA LEU A 62 3.26 -6.86 5.28
C LEU A 62 3.89 -6.17 4.07
N LYS A 63 5.22 -6.21 3.96
CA LYS A 63 5.95 -5.82 2.74
C LYS A 63 5.62 -6.85 1.65
N LEU A 64 4.94 -6.42 0.59
CA LEU A 64 4.54 -7.28 -0.52
C LEU A 64 5.70 -7.51 -1.49
N LYS A 65 6.26 -6.41 -2.02
CA LYS A 65 7.35 -6.45 -2.99
C LYS A 65 8.02 -5.09 -3.13
N GLU A 66 9.26 -5.12 -3.58
CA GLU A 66 9.94 -3.98 -4.17
C GLU A 66 9.83 -4.04 -5.69
N ARG A 67 9.67 -2.89 -6.34
CA ARG A 67 9.66 -2.78 -7.79
C ARG A 67 10.51 -1.61 -8.25
N GLN A 68 11.34 -1.86 -9.25
CA GLN A 68 12.08 -0.82 -9.96
C GLN A 68 11.44 -0.58 -11.34
N TYR A 69 11.17 0.69 -11.66
CA TYR A 69 10.65 1.13 -12.96
C TYR A 69 11.79 1.56 -13.88
N LEU A 70 11.48 1.63 -15.18
CA LEU A 70 12.46 1.97 -16.23
C LEU A 70 12.92 3.43 -16.17
N GLY A 71 12.17 4.31 -15.51
CA GLY A 71 12.50 5.72 -15.33
C GLY A 71 12.00 6.26 -13.99
N ALA A 72 12.34 7.52 -13.72
CA ALA A 72 11.91 8.22 -12.51
C ALA A 72 10.38 8.32 -12.46
N VAL A 73 9.79 7.88 -11.35
CA VAL A 73 8.34 7.93 -11.14
C VAL A 73 7.95 9.35 -10.81
N THR A 74 7.01 9.91 -11.58
CA THR A 74 6.46 11.24 -11.38
C THR A 74 5.07 11.20 -10.75
N SER A 75 4.34 10.10 -10.90
CA SER A 75 3.05 9.90 -10.25
C SER A 75 2.74 8.43 -10.05
N ILE A 76 2.08 8.11 -8.93
CA ILE A 76 1.56 6.78 -8.65
C ILE A 76 0.18 6.89 -8.01
N ARG A 77 -0.75 6.02 -8.43
CA ARG A 77 -2.09 5.87 -7.82
C ARG A 77 -2.38 4.40 -7.61
N LEU A 78 -3.13 4.11 -6.55
CA LEU A 78 -3.52 2.76 -6.17
C LEU A 78 -5.05 2.65 -6.14
N ASN A 79 -5.54 1.50 -6.58
CA ASN A 79 -6.86 1.01 -6.20
C ASN A 79 -6.68 -0.33 -5.44
N PRO A 80 -7.74 -1.07 -5.10
CA PRO A 80 -7.64 -2.34 -4.38
C PRO A 80 -6.80 -3.44 -5.06
N GLU A 81 -6.60 -3.38 -6.37
CA GLU A 81 -5.98 -4.47 -7.14
C GLU A 81 -4.78 -4.03 -7.98
N TYR A 82 -4.76 -2.77 -8.43
CA TYR A 82 -3.83 -2.23 -9.41
C TYR A 82 -3.11 -0.99 -8.92
N ALA A 83 -1.89 -0.81 -9.43
CA ALA A 83 -1.13 0.43 -9.38
C ALA A 83 -0.98 0.99 -10.79
N SER A 84 -1.27 2.28 -10.95
CA SER A 84 -0.93 3.06 -12.15
C SER A 84 0.28 3.93 -11.86
N VAL A 85 1.33 3.80 -12.66
CA VAL A 85 2.62 4.48 -12.44
C VAL A 85 3.02 5.24 -13.68
N LEU A 86 3.24 6.55 -13.53
CA LEU A 86 3.69 7.44 -14.58
C LEU A 86 5.20 7.65 -14.45
N PHE A 87 5.94 7.36 -15.51
CA PHE A 87 7.36 7.67 -15.65
C PHE A 87 7.66 8.00 -17.11
N GLU A 88 8.48 9.03 -17.36
CA GLU A 88 8.91 9.40 -18.72
C GLU A 88 7.76 9.56 -19.75
N GLY A 89 6.63 10.10 -19.31
CA GLY A 89 5.43 10.27 -20.16
C GLY A 89 4.70 8.96 -20.49
N ARG A 90 5.08 7.83 -19.89
CA ARG A 90 4.44 6.52 -20.06
C ARG A 90 3.70 6.12 -18.79
N LEU A 91 2.48 5.62 -18.97
CA LEU A 91 1.68 5.04 -17.89
C LEU A 91 1.81 3.51 -17.93
N GLN A 92 2.27 2.93 -16.83
CA GLN A 92 2.28 1.49 -16.63
C GLN A 92 1.22 1.10 -15.58
N LEU A 93 0.33 0.18 -15.95
CA LEU A 93 -0.66 -0.42 -15.06
C LEU A 93 -0.24 -1.84 -14.72
N HIS A 94 -0.32 -2.23 -13.45
CA HIS A 94 -0.08 -3.61 -13.04
C HIS A 94 -0.80 -3.95 -11.73
N MET A 95 -0.97 -5.24 -11.45
CA MET A 95 -1.50 -5.68 -10.16
C MET A 95 -0.53 -5.41 -9.01
N VAL A 96 -1.06 -4.99 -7.87
CA VAL A 96 -0.29 -4.75 -6.63
C VAL A 96 0.11 -6.09 -6.02
N ARG A 97 -0.85 -7.00 -5.85
CA ARG A 97 -0.62 -8.37 -5.40
C ARG A 97 -0.34 -9.26 -6.62
N ASN A 98 0.88 -9.79 -6.73
CA ASN A 98 1.18 -10.88 -7.67
C ASN A 98 1.11 -12.19 -6.88
N GLY A 99 -0.10 -12.71 -6.68
CA GLY A 99 -0.35 -13.79 -5.72
C GLY A 99 0.00 -15.21 -6.16
N LEU A 100 0.55 -15.46 -7.35
CA LEU A 100 0.74 -16.83 -7.84
C LEU A 100 2.13 -17.11 -8.44
N ILE A 101 2.71 -16.19 -9.20
CA ILE A 101 3.95 -16.48 -9.95
C ILE A 101 5.19 -16.46 -9.04
N ASP A 102 5.19 -15.62 -8.00
CA ASP A 102 6.31 -15.52 -7.06
C ASP A 102 6.26 -16.61 -5.97
N TYR A 103 5.07 -17.18 -5.71
CA TYR A 103 4.92 -18.32 -4.78
C TYR A 103 5.37 -19.64 -5.42
N VAL A 104 5.11 -19.81 -6.72
CA VAL A 104 5.57 -20.99 -7.47
C VAL A 104 7.08 -20.93 -7.70
N LYS A 105 7.64 -19.77 -8.08
CA LYS A 105 9.09 -19.63 -8.31
C LYS A 105 9.96 -19.80 -7.06
N ASN A 106 9.44 -19.49 -5.87
CA ASN A 106 10.20 -19.63 -4.62
C ASN A 106 10.08 -21.01 -3.95
N ASN A 107 9.20 -21.89 -4.45
CA ASN A 107 8.99 -23.23 -3.90
C ASN A 107 9.48 -24.38 -4.83
N GLU A 108 10.08 -24.06 -5.99
CA GLU A 108 10.65 -25.07 -6.91
C GLU A 108 12.12 -25.43 -6.63
N TYR A 109 12.73 -24.90 -5.55
CA TYR A 109 14.09 -25.26 -5.13
C TYR A 109 14.13 -26.24 -3.94
N PHE A 110 13.16 -27.15 -3.81
CA PHE A 110 13.22 -28.26 -2.86
C PHE A 110 12.43 -29.48 -3.37
N VAL A 111 12.93 -30.13 -4.42
CA VAL A 111 12.67 -31.56 -4.70
C VAL A 111 13.97 -32.19 -5.17
#